data_AF-A0A6C0CSM7-F1
#
_entry.id   AF-A0A6C0CSM7-F1
#
_cell.length_a   1.000
_cell.length_b   1.000
_cell.length_c   1.000
_cell.angle_alpha   90.00
_cell.angle_beta   90.00
_cell.angle_gamma   90.00
#
_symmetry.space_group_name_H-M   'P 1'
#
loop_
_entity.id
_entity.type
_entity.pdbx_description
1 polymer ?
#
loop_
_entity_poly.entity_id
_entity_poly.type
_entity_poly.pdbx_seq_one_letter_code
_entity_poly.pdbx_strand_id
1 'polypeptide(L)'
;MSISTSRRNAHVTFTGSGTNGYTMFNRVYDEFILKVRELFPQYKKLEFYYQLFLNIRVANHKLPARLFASSVAEHSLNIFNKNEDYFLSGVKVTKTRERAMIEETLIEEWRNMTHDQKEIIWFFLQNMLLLIMGIEEDDEEDDNLNTAEIDARRVLGLALEKDGVHFVEDSM
;
A
#
# COMPACT_ATOMS: atom_id res chain seq x y z
N MET A 1 -11.84 51.46 -29.88
CA MET A 1 -11.95 49.99 -29.80
C MET A 1 -10.68 49.37 -30.37
N SER A 2 -10.35 48.16 -29.93
CA SER A 2 -9.16 47.33 -30.27
C SER A 2 -7.98 47.45 -29.30
N ILE A 3 -8.14 46.81 -28.14
CA ILE A 3 -7.04 46.38 -27.27
C ILE A 3 -6.53 45.05 -27.85
N SER A 4 -5.36 45.07 -28.49
CA SER A 4 -4.63 43.86 -28.87
C SER A 4 -4.08 43.20 -27.60
N THR A 5 -4.73 42.12 -27.17
CA THR A 5 -4.29 41.36 -26.00
C THR A 5 -3.47 40.17 -26.50
N SER A 6 -2.15 40.38 -26.60
CA SER A 6 -1.19 39.30 -26.83
C SER A 6 -1.11 38.42 -25.58
N ARG A 7 -1.92 37.36 -25.52
CA ARG A 7 -1.76 36.30 -24.53
C ARG A 7 -0.54 35.46 -24.94
N ARG A 8 0.62 35.76 -24.36
CA ARG A 8 1.72 34.80 -24.31
C ARG A 8 1.23 33.62 -23.47
N ASN A 9 1.01 32.48 -24.12
CA ASN A 9 0.91 31.20 -23.46
C ASN A 9 2.24 30.94 -22.74
N ALA A 10 2.27 31.23 -21.44
CA ALA A 10 3.29 30.70 -20.56
C ALA A 10 3.00 29.20 -20.43
N HIS A 11 3.70 28.40 -21.23
CA HIS A 11 3.87 26.99 -20.97
C HIS A 11 4.68 26.91 -19.67
N VAL A 12 3.98 26.75 -18.56
CA VAL A 12 4.59 26.48 -17.27
C VAL A 12 4.99 25.00 -17.31
N THR A 13 6.20 24.74 -17.79
CA THR A 13 6.87 23.48 -17.50
C THR A 13 7.21 23.48 -16.02
N PHE A 14 6.44 22.72 -15.24
CA PHE A 14 6.74 22.45 -13.85
C PHE A 14 7.94 21.49 -13.80
N THR A 15 9.15 22.02 -13.95
CA THR A 15 10.38 21.32 -13.57
C THR A 15 10.58 21.53 -12.07
N GLY A 16 9.72 20.89 -11.27
CA GLY A 16 9.87 20.78 -9.83
C GLY A 16 10.26 19.35 -9.50
N SER A 17 11.36 19.16 -8.77
CA SER A 17 11.93 17.87 -8.37
C SER A 17 10.85 16.86 -7.96
N GLY A 18 10.54 15.94 -8.89
CA GLY A 18 9.44 15.00 -8.77
C GLY A 18 9.64 14.11 -7.55
N THR A 19 8.84 14.33 -6.51
CA THR A 19 8.78 13.34 -5.44
C THR A 19 8.06 12.15 -6.05
N ASN A 20 8.83 11.14 -6.43
CA ASN A 20 8.35 9.91 -7.04
C ASN A 20 7.17 9.38 -6.20
N GLY A 21 6.01 9.14 -6.83
CA GLY A 21 4.80 8.69 -6.12
C GLY A 21 5.02 7.42 -5.28
N TYR A 22 5.93 6.54 -5.71
CA TYR A 22 6.38 5.39 -4.92
C TYR A 22 7.07 5.79 -3.61
N THR A 23 7.85 6.87 -3.60
CA THR A 23 8.50 7.39 -2.38
C THR A 23 7.48 7.93 -1.40
N MET A 24 6.48 8.70 -1.89
CA MET A 24 5.40 9.18 -1.05
C MET A 24 4.56 8.03 -0.50
N PHE A 25 4.21 7.04 -1.33
CA PHE A 25 3.50 5.84 -0.90
C PHE A 25 4.26 5.13 0.22
N ASN A 26 5.55 4.86 0.03
CA ASN A 26 6.36 4.15 1.02
C ASN A 26 6.43 4.91 2.35
N ARG A 27 6.49 6.23 2.32
CA ARG A 27 6.45 7.05 3.54
C ARG A 27 5.12 6.92 4.27
N VAL A 28 4.00 7.03 3.55
CA VAL A 28 2.67 6.90 4.15
C VAL A 28 2.44 5.49 4.70
N TYR A 29 2.93 4.46 4.01
CA TYR A 29 2.85 3.07 4.47
C TYR A 29 3.69 2.81 5.72
N ASP A 30 4.89 3.42 5.81
CA ASP A 30 5.76 3.39 7.00
C ASP A 30 5.03 4.01 8.22
N GLU A 31 4.49 5.22 8.05
CA GLU A 31 3.70 5.92 9.06
C GLU A 31 2.46 5.11 9.48
N PHE A 32 1.79 4.47 8.53
CA PHE A 32 0.64 3.59 8.79
C PHE A 32 1.01 2.40 9.67
N ILE A 33 2.04 1.62 9.33
CA ILE A 33 2.42 0.44 10.13
C ILE A 33 2.85 0.85 11.53
N LEU A 34 3.63 1.93 11.66
CA LEU A 34 4.01 2.47 12.97
C LEU A 34 2.77 2.83 13.79
N LYS A 35 1.76 3.45 13.16
CA LYS A 35 0.52 3.78 13.84
C LYS A 35 -0.28 2.57 14.29
N VAL A 36 -0.40 1.55 13.44
CA VAL A 36 -1.06 0.29 13.79
C VAL A 36 -0.34 -0.40 14.96
N ARG A 37 0.99 -0.36 14.99
CA ARG A 37 1.79 -0.91 16.10
C ARG A 37 1.57 -0.17 17.41
N GLU A 38 1.46 1.16 17.38
CA GLU A 38 1.13 1.97 18.57
C GLU A 38 -0.26 1.61 19.12
N LEU A 39 -1.22 1.38 18.22
CA LEU A 39 -2.59 1.02 18.59
C LEU A 39 -2.70 -0.39 19.14
N PHE A 40 -1.90 -1.33 18.63
CA PHE A 40 -1.99 -2.76 18.93
C PHE A 40 -0.65 -3.36 19.40
N PRO A 41 -0.07 -2.87 20.51
CA PRO A 41 1.26 -3.28 20.97
C PRO A 41 1.34 -4.77 21.38
N GLN A 42 0.20 -5.41 21.65
CA GLN A 42 0.10 -6.84 21.96
C GLN A 42 0.42 -7.73 20.75
N TYR A 43 0.22 -7.23 19.52
CA TYR A 43 0.47 -7.98 18.30
C TYR A 43 1.93 -7.86 17.86
N LYS A 44 2.82 -8.59 18.55
CA LYS A 44 4.28 -8.57 18.29
C LYS A 44 4.66 -8.88 16.84
N LYS A 45 3.83 -9.67 16.14
CA LYS A 45 4.02 -9.97 14.72
C LYS A 45 3.99 -8.73 13.83
N LEU A 46 3.37 -7.62 14.24
CA LEU A 46 3.43 -6.35 13.50
C LEU A 46 4.86 -5.80 13.34
N GLU A 47 5.78 -6.10 14.27
CA GLU A 47 7.20 -5.78 14.10
C GLU A 47 7.80 -6.56 12.93
N PHE A 48 7.47 -7.84 12.81
CA PHE A 48 7.94 -8.67 11.70
C PHE A 48 7.46 -8.11 10.35
N TYR A 49 6.17 -7.75 10.22
CA TYR A 49 5.66 -7.13 8.97
C TYR A 49 6.29 -5.78 8.68
N TYR A 50 6.60 -5.00 9.73
CA TYR A 50 7.33 -3.75 9.56
C TYR A 50 8.72 -3.99 8.97
N GLN A 51 9.50 -4.92 9.56
CA GLN A 51 10.81 -5.29 9.04
C GLN A 51 10.74 -5.87 7.63
N LEU A 52 9.72 -6.67 7.35
CA LEU A 52 9.45 -7.22 6.02
C LEU A 52 9.23 -6.09 5.00
N PHE A 53 8.37 -5.12 5.32
CA PHE A 53 8.16 -3.93 4.49
C PHE A 53 9.48 -3.17 4.24
N LEU A 54 10.28 -2.93 5.28
CA LEU A 54 11.56 -2.24 5.14
C LEU A 54 12.51 -2.99 4.20
N ASN A 55 12.58 -4.32 4.31
CA ASN A 55 13.41 -5.17 3.45
C ASN A 55 12.93 -5.12 1.99
N ILE A 56 11.62 -5.25 1.75
CA ILE A 56 11.03 -5.15 0.40
C ILE A 56 11.34 -3.78 -0.19
N ARG A 57 11.14 -2.69 0.58
CA ARG A 57 11.37 -1.32 0.13
C ARG A 57 12.82 -1.10 -0.30
N VAL A 58 13.78 -1.65 0.44
CA VAL A 58 15.21 -1.56 0.12
C VAL A 58 15.55 -2.36 -1.14
N ALA A 59 14.96 -3.55 -1.31
CA ALA A 59 15.19 -4.39 -2.49
C ALA A 59 14.54 -3.81 -3.76
N ASN A 60 13.31 -3.30 -3.66
CA ASN A 60 12.57 -2.67 -4.74
C ASN A 60 11.57 -1.65 -4.18
N HIS A 61 11.85 -0.37 -4.35
CA HIS A 61 11.02 0.71 -3.79
C HIS A 61 9.64 0.84 -4.45
N LYS A 62 9.44 0.27 -5.65
CA LYS A 62 8.14 0.28 -6.35
C LYS A 62 7.24 -0.87 -5.87
N LEU A 63 7.83 -1.96 -5.39
CA LEU A 63 7.11 -3.19 -5.07
C LEU A 63 6.04 -3.05 -3.97
N PRO A 64 6.24 -2.30 -2.87
CA PRO A 64 5.19 -2.13 -1.86
C PRO A 64 3.90 -1.52 -2.43
N ALA A 65 4.02 -0.51 -3.28
CA ALA A 65 2.88 0.13 -3.92
C ALA A 65 2.16 -0.82 -4.88
N ARG A 66 2.92 -1.60 -5.68
CA ARG A 66 2.36 -2.63 -6.58
C ARG A 66 1.63 -3.74 -5.81
N LEU A 67 2.22 -4.20 -4.70
CA LEU A 67 1.59 -5.19 -3.82
C LEU A 67 0.30 -4.65 -3.21
N PHE A 68 0.31 -3.41 -2.74
CA PHE A 68 -0.91 -2.77 -2.22
C PHE A 68 -1.96 -2.59 -3.32
N ALA A 69 -1.60 -2.03 -4.47
CA ALA A 69 -2.50 -1.81 -5.61
C ALA A 69 -3.21 -3.10 -6.03
N SER A 70 -2.43 -4.19 -6.20
CA SER A 70 -2.99 -5.50 -6.57
C SER A 70 -3.89 -6.11 -5.49
N SER A 71 -3.82 -5.64 -4.25
CA SER A 71 -4.77 -6.03 -3.20
C SER A 71 -5.99 -5.11 -3.13
N VAL A 72 -5.83 -3.79 -3.19
CA VAL A 72 -6.95 -2.90 -2.84
C VAL A 72 -7.77 -2.41 -4.02
N ALA A 73 -7.32 -2.63 -5.27
CA ALA A 73 -7.94 -2.02 -6.46
C ALA A 73 -9.44 -2.33 -6.57
N GLU A 74 -9.83 -3.59 -6.40
CA GLU A 74 -11.23 -4.05 -6.47
C GLU A 74 -12.10 -3.54 -5.31
N HIS A 75 -11.48 -3.00 -4.25
CA HIS A 75 -12.15 -2.56 -3.02
C HIS A 75 -12.15 -1.04 -2.85
N SER A 76 -11.54 -0.32 -3.80
CA SER A 76 -11.32 1.14 -3.77
C SER A 76 -12.55 1.96 -3.39
N LEU A 77 -13.71 1.67 -3.99
CA LEU A 77 -14.96 2.37 -3.69
C LEU A 77 -15.41 2.20 -2.24
N ASN A 78 -15.27 0.99 -1.70
CA ASN A 78 -15.65 0.70 -0.31
C ASN A 78 -14.69 1.36 0.69
N ILE A 79 -13.40 1.45 0.35
CA ILE A 79 -12.39 2.15 1.15
C ILE A 79 -12.68 3.66 1.17
N PHE A 80 -12.98 4.27 0.02
CA PHE A 80 -13.32 5.70 -0.03
C PHE A 80 -14.60 6.04 0.72
N ASN A 81 -15.60 5.15 0.65
CA ASN A 81 -16.86 5.33 1.37
C ASN A 81 -16.79 4.90 2.85
N LYS A 82 -15.63 4.45 3.34
CA LYS A 82 -15.44 3.93 4.70
C LYS A 82 -16.50 2.89 5.08
N ASN A 83 -16.82 2.00 4.14
CA ASN A 83 -17.89 1.02 4.31
C ASN A 83 -17.46 -0.05 5.33
N GLU A 84 -17.80 0.16 6.61
CA GLU A 84 -17.43 -0.73 7.71
C GLU A 84 -18.02 -2.13 7.55
N ASP A 85 -19.26 -2.25 7.08
CA ASP A 85 -19.89 -3.55 6.86
C ASP A 85 -19.13 -4.35 5.81
N TYR A 86 -18.71 -3.70 4.73
CA TYR A 86 -17.86 -4.32 3.71
C TYR A 86 -16.51 -4.77 4.29
N PHE A 87 -15.83 -3.87 5.01
CA PHE A 87 -14.53 -4.14 5.65
C PHE A 87 -14.60 -5.32 6.63
N LEU A 88 -15.68 -5.44 7.39
CA LEU A 88 -15.90 -6.50 8.38
C LEU A 88 -16.45 -7.80 7.79
N SER A 89 -17.15 -7.72 6.65
CA SER A 89 -17.78 -8.89 6.01
C SER A 89 -16.80 -9.87 5.37
N GLY A 90 -15.50 -9.58 5.42
CA GLY A 90 -14.47 -10.50 4.98
C GLY A 90 -14.48 -10.72 3.46
N VAL A 91 -14.82 -9.68 2.68
CA VAL A 91 -14.28 -9.63 1.32
C VAL A 91 -12.78 -9.55 1.50
N LYS A 92 -12.11 -10.71 1.39
CA LYS A 92 -10.67 -10.83 1.47
C LYS A 92 -10.10 -9.85 0.48
N VAL A 93 -9.59 -8.71 0.96
CA VAL A 93 -8.94 -7.70 0.11
C VAL A 93 -7.74 -8.34 -0.59
N THR A 94 -7.34 -9.54 -0.18
CA THR A 94 -6.23 -10.28 -0.75
C THR A 94 -6.62 -11.74 -0.98
N LYS A 95 -6.55 -12.22 -2.23
CA LYS A 95 -6.67 -13.65 -2.56
C LYS A 95 -5.51 -14.49 -1.97
N THR A 96 -4.41 -13.88 -1.56
CA THR A 96 -3.29 -14.55 -0.89
C THR A 96 -3.31 -14.37 0.62
N ARG A 97 -3.13 -15.47 1.35
CA ARG A 97 -3.11 -15.56 2.82
C ARG A 97 -1.97 -14.74 3.45
N GLU A 98 -0.94 -14.41 2.68
CA GLU A 98 0.26 -13.69 3.11
C GLU A 98 0.04 -12.20 3.42
N ARG A 99 -0.97 -11.58 2.79
CA ARG A 99 -1.23 -10.13 2.86
C ARG A 99 -2.27 -9.77 3.93
N ALA A 100 -2.85 -10.79 4.56
CA ALA A 100 -4.01 -10.69 5.43
C ALA A 100 -3.67 -10.27 6.86
N MET A 101 -2.44 -10.27 7.35
CA MET A 101 -2.26 -10.16 8.81
C MET A 101 -2.51 -8.76 9.40
N ILE A 102 -2.12 -7.67 8.72
CA ILE A 102 -2.50 -6.32 9.17
C ILE A 102 -4.02 -6.16 9.07
N GLU A 103 -4.62 -6.64 7.98
CA GLU A 103 -6.07 -6.65 7.77
C GLU A 103 -6.81 -7.48 8.83
N GLU A 104 -6.33 -8.68 9.15
CA GLU A 104 -6.84 -9.59 10.19
C GLU A 104 -6.74 -8.93 11.56
N THR A 105 -5.59 -8.33 11.91
CA THR A 105 -5.43 -7.60 13.17
C THR A 105 -6.43 -6.44 13.25
N LEU A 106 -6.60 -5.69 12.16
CA LEU A 106 -7.55 -4.60 12.09
C LEU A 106 -8.99 -5.09 12.20
N ILE A 107 -9.37 -6.19 11.53
CA ILE A 107 -10.71 -6.78 11.57
C ILE A 107 -11.03 -7.33 12.97
N GLU A 108 -10.08 -8.06 13.58
CA GLU A 108 -10.21 -8.62 14.92
C GLU A 108 -10.46 -7.53 15.96
N GLU A 109 -9.71 -6.44 15.89
CA GLU A 109 -9.78 -5.36 16.87
C GLU A 109 -10.78 -4.25 16.50
N TRP A 110 -11.34 -4.26 15.28
CA TRP A 110 -12.15 -3.16 14.75
C TRP A 110 -13.30 -2.76 15.67
N ARG A 111 -13.96 -3.75 16.28
CA ARG A 111 -15.10 -3.52 17.18
C ARG A 111 -14.70 -2.88 18.51
N ASN A 112 -13.44 -3.05 18.90
CA ASN A 112 -12.88 -2.51 20.14
C ASN A 112 -12.24 -1.13 19.93
N MET A 113 -12.03 -0.70 18.68
CA MET A 113 -11.46 0.61 18.36
C MET A 113 -12.44 1.75 18.67
N THR A 114 -11.92 2.86 19.14
CA THR A 114 -12.67 4.12 19.21
C THR A 114 -12.94 4.66 17.81
N HIS A 115 -13.92 5.57 17.69
CA HIS A 115 -14.19 6.23 16.42
C HIS A 115 -12.95 6.93 15.85
N ASP A 116 -12.21 7.66 16.68
CA ASP A 116 -10.99 8.37 16.26
C ASP A 116 -9.91 7.41 15.74
N GLN A 117 -9.76 6.23 16.35
CA GLN A 117 -8.81 5.22 15.88
C GLN A 117 -9.21 4.68 14.50
N LYS A 118 -10.48 4.39 14.27
CA LYS A 118 -10.99 3.97 12.95
C LYS A 118 -10.78 5.04 11.89
N GLU A 119 -11.05 6.30 12.24
CA GLU A 119 -10.83 7.44 11.35
C GLU A 119 -9.37 7.58 10.92
N ILE A 120 -8.43 7.34 11.83
CA ILE A 120 -6.99 7.30 11.51
C ILE A 120 -6.69 6.17 10.52
N ILE A 121 -7.21 4.96 10.73
CA ILE A 121 -6.99 3.83 9.81
C ILE A 121 -7.55 4.15 8.42
N TRP A 122 -8.78 4.66 8.34
CA TRP A 122 -9.39 5.06 7.07
C TRP A 122 -8.58 6.12 6.35
N PHE A 123 -8.11 7.14 7.06
CA PHE A 123 -7.26 8.19 6.50
C PHE A 123 -6.02 7.62 5.81
N PHE A 124 -5.31 6.68 6.45
CA PHE A 124 -4.15 6.05 5.84
C PHE A 124 -4.53 5.21 4.61
N LEU A 125 -5.55 4.35 4.70
CA LEU A 125 -5.99 3.52 3.57
C LEU A 125 -6.36 4.36 2.34
N GLN A 126 -7.11 5.44 2.55
CA GLN A 126 -7.54 6.34 1.49
C GLN A 126 -6.36 7.12 0.88
N ASN A 127 -5.43 7.61 1.71
CA ASN A 127 -4.25 8.31 1.20
C ASN A 127 -3.33 7.39 0.39
N MET A 128 -3.09 6.17 0.86
CA MET A 128 -2.31 5.17 0.13
C MET A 128 -2.93 4.85 -1.23
N LEU A 129 -4.27 4.73 -1.28
CA LEU A 129 -5.01 4.51 -2.51
C LEU A 129 -4.92 5.71 -3.47
N LEU A 130 -5.08 6.94 -2.97
CA LEU A 130 -4.90 8.16 -3.76
C LEU A 130 -3.49 8.27 -4.35
N LEU A 131 -2.47 7.95 -3.57
CA LEU A 131 -1.08 7.99 -4.01
C LEU A 131 -0.82 6.99 -5.14
N ILE A 132 -1.35 5.77 -5.04
CA ILE A 132 -1.22 4.76 -6.10
C ILE A 132 -1.93 5.17 -7.37
N MET A 133 -3.14 5.72 -7.28
CA MET A 133 -3.87 6.19 -8.48
C MET A 133 -3.17 7.36 -9.18
N GLY A 134 -2.31 8.10 -8.47
CA GLY A 134 -1.51 9.20 -9.00
C GLY A 134 -0.11 8.81 -9.46
N ILE A 135 0.29 7.54 -9.33
CA ILE A 135 1.54 7.05 -9.92
C ILE A 135 1.27 6.84 -11.41
N GLU A 136 1.87 7.69 -12.25
CA GLU A 136 1.88 7.48 -13.70
C GLU A 136 2.65 6.19 -14.00
N GLU A 137 2.03 5.29 -14.78
CA GLU A 137 2.69 4.12 -15.34
C GLU A 137 3.68 4.62 -16.41
N ASP A 138 4.86 5.08 -15.99
CA ASP A 138 6.01 5.15 -16.88
C ASP A 138 6.41 3.70 -17.19
N ASP A 139 5.72 3.12 -18.16
CA ASP A 139 5.93 1.79 -18.76
C ASP A 139 7.22 1.74 -19.60
N GLU A 140 8.33 2.27 -19.08
CA GLU A 140 9.63 1.80 -19.54
C GLU A 140 9.88 0.48 -18.80
N GLU A 141 9.57 -0.62 -19.52
CA GLU A 141 9.89 -2.01 -19.21
C GLU A 141 11.22 -2.11 -18.46
N ASP A 142 11.14 -2.20 -17.14
CA ASP A 142 12.28 -2.55 -16.32
C ASP A 142 12.42 -4.08 -16.42
N ASP A 143 12.85 -4.57 -17.59
CA ASP A 143 13.08 -5.99 -17.88
C ASP A 143 14.11 -6.65 -16.94
N ASN A 144 14.75 -5.86 -16.07
CA ASN A 144 15.55 -6.32 -14.93
C ASN A 144 14.72 -6.65 -13.67
N LEU A 145 13.39 -6.53 -13.71
CA LEU A 145 12.47 -6.86 -12.61
C LEU A 145 12.49 -8.35 -12.22
N ASN A 146 13.14 -9.22 -12.97
CA ASN A 146 13.05 -10.67 -12.78
C ASN A 146 13.76 -11.16 -11.49
N THR A 147 15.03 -10.82 -11.25
CA THR A 147 15.78 -11.51 -10.17
C THR A 147 15.55 -10.92 -8.78
N ALA A 148 15.61 -9.60 -8.62
CA ALA A 148 15.43 -8.98 -7.29
C ALA A 148 13.98 -9.09 -6.78
N GLU A 149 13.00 -9.06 -7.68
CA GLU A 149 11.60 -9.30 -7.31
C GLU A 149 11.35 -10.78 -6.99
N ILE A 150 11.89 -11.72 -7.79
CA ILE A 150 11.80 -13.15 -7.46
C ILE A 150 12.51 -13.45 -6.14
N ASP A 151 13.69 -12.89 -5.91
CA ASP A 151 14.41 -13.07 -4.65
C ASP A 151 13.67 -12.42 -3.49
N ALA A 152 13.12 -11.21 -3.66
CA ALA A 152 12.29 -10.57 -2.63
C ALA A 152 11.04 -11.40 -2.34
N ARG A 153 10.34 -11.91 -3.36
CA ARG A 153 9.16 -12.79 -3.23
C ARG A 153 9.52 -14.13 -2.61
N ARG A 154 10.67 -14.70 -2.96
CA ARG A 154 11.19 -15.95 -2.40
C ARG A 154 11.60 -15.78 -0.94
N VAL A 155 12.29 -14.70 -0.61
CA VAL A 155 12.63 -14.33 0.77
C VAL A 155 11.34 -14.08 1.55
N LEU A 156 10.34 -13.43 0.95
CA LEU A 156 8.99 -13.28 1.53
C LEU A 156 8.39 -14.65 1.83
N GLY A 157 8.35 -15.56 0.84
CA GLY A 157 7.82 -16.91 0.98
C GLY A 157 8.54 -17.69 2.08
N LEU A 158 9.87 -17.70 2.09
CA LEU A 158 10.67 -18.41 3.10
C LEU A 158 10.50 -17.82 4.51
N ALA A 159 10.45 -16.50 4.64
CA ALA A 159 10.26 -15.84 5.93
C ALA A 159 8.86 -16.12 6.50
N LEU A 160 7.84 -16.18 5.63
CA LEU A 160 6.47 -16.49 6.01
C LEU A 160 6.27 -17.98 6.31
N GLU A 161 6.91 -18.88 5.56
CA GLU A 161 6.86 -20.32 5.78
C GLU A 161 7.48 -20.71 7.13
N LYS A 162 8.55 -20.02 7.53
CA LYS A 162 9.18 -20.17 8.85
C LYS A 162 8.27 -19.78 10.02
N ASP A 163 7.29 -18.90 9.79
CA ASP A 163 6.29 -18.46 10.77
C ASP A 163 4.97 -19.26 10.68
N GLY A 164 4.97 -20.37 9.94
CA GLY A 164 3.82 -21.28 9.79
C GLY A 164 2.79 -20.82 8.75
N VAL A 165 3.16 -19.90 7.86
CA VAL A 165 2.32 -19.39 6.78
C VAL A 165 2.74 -20.07 5.47
N HIS A 166 1.96 -21.05 5.02
CA HIS A 166 2.24 -21.79 3.78
C HIS A 166 1.78 -21.05 2.53
N PHE A 167 2.65 -21.00 1.53
CA PHE A 167 2.32 -20.60 0.16
C PHE A 167 1.36 -21.62 -0.45
N VAL A 168 0.23 -21.16 -0.98
CA VAL A 168 -0.53 -21.93 -1.97
C VAL A 168 -0.14 -21.32 -3.31
N GLU A 169 0.79 -21.96 -4.01
CA GLU A 169 0.94 -21.70 -5.43
C GLU A 169 -0.37 -22.16 -6.08
N ASP A 170 -1.20 -21.21 -6.52
CA ASP A 170 -2.28 -21.54 -7.45
C ASP A 170 -1.60 -22.04 -8.73
N SER A 171 -1.54 -23.37 -8.85
CA SER A 171 -1.18 -24.07 -10.07
C SER A 171 -2.04 -23.53 -11.21
N MET A 172 -1.40 -22.89 -12.19
CA MET A 172 -2.01 -22.56 -13.49
C MET A 172 -2.54 -23.82 -14.17
#